data_AF-A0A7X3ZFQ6-F1
#
_entry.id   AF-A0A7X3ZFQ6-F1
#
_cell.length_a   1.000
_cell.length_b   1.000
_cell.length_c   1.000
_cell.angle_alpha   90.00
_cell.angle_beta   90.00
_cell.angle_gamma   90.00
#
_symmetry.space_group_name_H-M   'P 1'
#
loop_
_entity.id
_entity.type
_entity.pdbx_description
1 polymer ?
#
loop_
_entity_poly.entity_id
_entity_poly.type
_entity_poly.pdbx_seq_one_letter_code
_entity_poly.pdbx_strand_id
1 'polypeptide(L)'
;RTGLAFTDDVHIHEYAARWGMVIKRPTKGGVVAEKTAAVIWSVLSQIEVSVFLWNVFPLHPHKPGNSFSNRSHNSLERRTGEEFLSQLILLLKPHRLVAIGNDAARTAQRLRYRHRVFQVRHPSYGGQTQFLAQMCKLYNLQSDLFQTSH
;
A
#
# COMPACT_ATOMS: atom_id res chain seq x y z
N ARG A 1 14.93 -3.30 0.58
CA ARG A 1 13.60 -2.97 0.01
C ARG A 1 13.07 -4.23 -0.65
N THR A 2 12.01 -4.80 -0.10
CA THR A 2 11.49 -6.17 -0.31
C THR A 2 10.68 -6.35 -1.61
N GLY A 3 10.54 -5.31 -2.45
CA GLY A 3 9.69 -5.33 -3.64
C GLY A 3 8.18 -5.28 -3.36
N LEU A 4 7.75 -5.37 -2.08
CA LEU A 4 6.37 -5.26 -1.64
C LEU A 4 6.05 -3.82 -1.19
N ALA A 5 4.86 -3.34 -1.56
CA ALA A 5 4.43 -1.98 -1.26
C ALA A 5 4.24 -1.75 0.24
N PHE A 6 4.81 -0.68 0.78
CA PHE A 6 4.72 -0.29 2.20
C PHE A 6 5.04 -1.45 3.17
N THR A 7 5.77 -2.45 2.70
CA THR A 7 6.20 -3.61 3.48
C THR A 7 7.69 -3.47 3.68
N ASP A 8 8.06 -2.70 4.70
CA ASP A 8 9.44 -2.67 5.18
C ASP A 8 9.79 -3.98 5.90
N ASP A 9 11.02 -4.07 6.39
CA ASP A 9 11.51 -5.25 7.14
C ASP A 9 10.69 -5.56 8.41
N VAL A 10 9.91 -4.61 8.93
CA VAL A 10 9.14 -4.75 10.18
C VAL A 10 7.83 -5.49 9.92
N HIS A 11 7.12 -5.10 8.86
CA HIS A 11 5.75 -5.58 8.66
C HIS A 11 5.63 -6.82 7.75
N ILE A 12 6.75 -7.34 7.25
CA ILE A 12 6.74 -8.55 6.42
C ILE A 12 6.26 -9.78 7.18
N HIS A 13 6.51 -9.84 8.49
CA HIS A 13 6.04 -10.94 9.33
C HIS A 13 4.53 -10.87 9.58
N GLU A 14 3.99 -9.69 9.84
CA GLU A 14 2.54 -9.46 9.96
C GLU A 14 1.82 -9.68 8.63
N TYR A 15 2.43 -9.27 7.52
CA TYR A 15 1.93 -9.55 6.18
C TYR A 15 1.88 -11.06 5.91
N ALA A 16 2.96 -11.78 6.18
CA ALA A 16 3.03 -13.22 5.97
C ALA A 16 2.00 -13.97 6.83
N ALA A 17 1.82 -13.56 8.09
CA ALA A 17 0.82 -14.13 9.01
C ALA A 17 -0.62 -14.02 8.47
N ARG A 18 -0.98 -12.91 7.81
CA ARG A 18 -2.31 -12.74 7.16
C ARG A 18 -2.60 -13.74 6.05
N TRP A 19 -1.55 -14.32 5.47
CA TRP A 19 -1.64 -15.30 4.39
C TRP A 19 -1.28 -16.71 4.86
N GLY A 20 -1.12 -16.93 6.17
CA GLY A 20 -0.70 -18.23 6.73
C GLY A 20 0.71 -18.65 6.32
N MET A 21 1.55 -17.70 5.91
CA MET A 21 2.90 -17.94 5.42
C MET A 21 3.95 -17.56 6.47
N VAL A 22 5.05 -18.30 6.52
CA VAL A 22 6.24 -17.93 7.28
C VAL A 22 7.32 -17.51 6.29
N ILE A 23 7.59 -16.20 6.20
CA ILE A 23 8.60 -15.66 5.27
C ILE A 23 9.88 -15.33 6.04
N LYS A 24 11.04 -15.77 5.51
CA LYS A 24 12.36 -15.34 5.99
C LYS A 24 12.70 -13.96 5.43
N ARG A 25 13.26 -13.11 6.29
CA ARG A 25 13.63 -11.70 6.04
C ARG A 25 14.30 -11.49 4.67
N PRO A 26 13.74 -10.67 3.75
CA PRO A 26 14.29 -10.54 2.40
C PRO A 26 15.44 -9.54 2.27
N THR A 27 15.67 -8.62 3.22
CA THR A 27 16.75 -7.63 3.12
C THR A 27 17.61 -7.46 4.37
N LYS A 28 18.92 -7.18 4.14
CA LYS A 28 19.90 -6.72 5.14
C LYS A 28 20.06 -5.20 4.98
N GLY A 29 19.28 -4.41 5.70
CA GLY A 29 19.39 -2.94 5.67
C GLY A 29 18.60 -2.30 6.81
N GLY A 30 19.08 -1.15 7.31
CA GLY A 30 18.51 -0.45 8.46
C GLY A 30 17.01 -0.15 8.31
N VAL A 31 16.26 -0.43 9.38
CA VAL A 31 14.82 -0.20 9.48
C VAL A 31 14.57 1.30 9.57
N VAL A 32 14.03 1.90 8.52
CA VAL A 32 13.48 3.26 8.59
C VAL A 32 11.97 3.13 8.59
N ALA A 33 11.37 3.27 9.78
CA ALA A 33 9.92 3.33 9.92
C ALA A 33 9.39 4.56 9.19
N GLU A 34 8.77 4.36 8.03
CA GLU A 34 8.12 5.44 7.30
C GLU A 34 6.78 5.75 7.98
N LYS A 35 6.56 7.01 8.41
CA LYS A 35 5.32 7.44 9.07
C LYS A 35 4.05 7.00 8.33
N THR A 36 4.08 7.02 7.00
CA THR A 36 3.00 6.53 6.14
C THR A 36 2.71 5.03 6.37
N ALA A 37 3.75 4.20 6.42
CA ALA A 37 3.60 2.76 6.62
C ALA A 37 3.00 2.46 8.00
N ALA A 38 3.50 3.12 9.06
CA ALA A 38 2.96 2.96 10.40
C ALA A 38 1.44 3.24 10.48
N VAL A 39 0.96 4.30 9.83
CA VAL A 39 -0.47 4.64 9.78
C VAL A 39 -1.28 3.62 8.97
N ILE A 40 -0.74 3.09 7.88
CA ILE A 40 -1.41 2.03 7.12
C ILE A 40 -1.52 0.78 8.00
N TRP A 41 -0.43 0.39 8.67
CA TRP A 41 -0.38 -0.80 9.50
C TRP A 41 -1.24 -0.72 10.76
N SER A 42 -1.40 0.47 11.35
CA SER A 42 -2.34 0.66 12.45
C SER A 42 -3.77 0.34 12.03
N VAL A 43 -4.18 0.67 10.79
CA VAL A 43 -5.49 0.28 10.26
C VAL A 43 -5.52 -1.20 9.94
N LEU A 44 -4.47 -1.73 9.31
CA LEU A 44 -4.43 -3.14 8.94
C LEU A 44 -4.62 -4.02 10.18
N SER A 45 -3.96 -3.72 11.30
CA SER A 45 -4.06 -4.52 12.53
C SER A 45 -5.50 -4.64 13.09
N GLN A 46 -6.40 -3.73 12.72
CA GLN A 46 -7.81 -3.73 13.13
C GLN A 46 -8.74 -4.47 12.14
N ILE A 47 -8.22 -4.96 11.01
CA ILE A 47 -9.01 -5.68 10.01
C ILE A 47 -8.58 -7.14 9.88
N GLU A 48 -9.52 -8.04 10.14
CA GLU A 48 -9.37 -9.50 10.07
C GLU A 48 -9.62 -10.06 8.66
N VAL A 49 -9.17 -9.35 7.63
CA VAL A 49 -9.26 -9.80 6.24
C VAL A 49 -7.88 -9.92 5.62
N SER A 50 -7.73 -10.84 4.67
CA SER A 50 -6.51 -10.97 3.87
C SER A 50 -6.36 -9.74 2.99
N VAL A 51 -5.26 -9.00 3.21
CA VAL A 51 -4.93 -7.78 2.47
C VAL A 51 -3.66 -8.00 1.67
N PHE A 52 -3.70 -7.57 0.40
CA PHE A 52 -2.53 -7.53 -0.47
C PHE A 52 -2.15 -6.07 -0.75
N LEU A 53 -0.96 -5.64 -0.34
CA LEU A 53 -0.45 -4.29 -0.61
C LEU A 53 0.34 -4.29 -1.92
N TRP A 54 0.03 -3.35 -2.82
CA TRP A 54 0.73 -3.19 -4.10
C TRP A 54 0.96 -1.72 -4.44
N ASN A 55 2.11 -1.44 -5.08
CA ASN A 55 2.50 -0.11 -5.52
C ASN A 55 2.15 0.05 -6.98
N VAL A 56 1.67 1.22 -7.40
CA VAL A 56 1.46 1.56 -8.81
C VAL A 56 2.70 1.24 -9.65
N PHE A 57 3.88 1.51 -9.10
CA PHE A 57 5.15 1.04 -9.65
C PHE A 57 5.96 0.32 -8.55
N PRO A 58 6.18 -1.00 -8.66
CA PRO A 58 6.77 -1.80 -7.57
C PRO A 58 8.30 -1.71 -7.49
N LEU A 59 8.96 -1.03 -8.42
CA LEU A 59 10.42 -0.90 -8.46
C LEU A 59 10.87 0.44 -7.84
N HIS A 60 12.18 0.59 -7.64
CA HIS A 60 12.79 1.82 -7.12
C HIS A 60 13.40 2.65 -8.26
N PRO A 61 12.64 3.58 -8.86
CA PRO A 61 13.19 4.46 -9.89
C PRO A 61 14.14 5.46 -9.23
N HIS A 62 15.35 5.54 -9.75
CA HIS A 62 16.40 6.42 -9.26
C HIS A 62 16.88 7.37 -10.37
N LYS A 63 17.51 8.48 -9.96
CA LYS A 63 18.19 9.40 -10.88
C LYS A 63 19.46 8.73 -11.42
N PRO A 64 19.82 8.96 -12.70
CA PRO A 64 21.09 8.49 -13.24
C PRO A 64 22.27 8.91 -12.34
N GLY A 65 23.15 7.98 -12.03
CA GLY A 65 24.32 8.23 -11.15
C GLY A 65 24.02 8.30 -9.66
N ASN A 66 22.77 8.14 -9.20
CA ASN A 66 22.44 8.13 -7.77
C ASN A 66 21.37 7.08 -7.44
N SER A 67 21.80 5.84 -7.18
CA SER A 67 20.95 4.68 -6.87
C SER A 67 20.17 4.77 -5.56
N PHE A 68 20.51 5.71 -4.67
CA PHE A 68 19.79 5.94 -3.42
C PHE A 68 18.69 7.00 -3.54
N SER A 69 18.63 7.71 -4.66
CA SER A 69 17.58 8.69 -4.91
C SER A 69 16.26 8.02 -5.30
N ASN A 70 15.15 8.60 -4.87
CA ASN A 70 13.81 8.18 -5.29
C ASN A 70 13.22 9.25 -6.20
N ARG A 71 13.11 8.96 -7.51
CA ARG A 71 12.39 9.84 -8.44
C ARG A 71 10.95 9.36 -8.61
N SER A 72 10.11 10.18 -9.21
CA SER A 72 8.82 9.68 -9.70
C SER A 72 9.03 8.72 -10.87
N HIS A 73 8.18 7.70 -10.97
CA HIS A 73 8.16 6.82 -12.14
C HIS A 73 7.70 7.60 -13.38
N ASN A 74 8.17 7.20 -14.55
CA ASN A 74 7.74 7.78 -15.82
C ASN A 74 6.50 7.05 -16.38
N SER A 75 5.99 7.51 -17.54
CA SER A 75 4.81 6.94 -18.17
C SER A 75 4.99 5.48 -18.61
N LEU A 76 6.18 5.10 -19.08
CA LEU A 76 6.50 3.75 -19.52
C LEU A 76 6.56 2.78 -18.32
N GLU A 77 7.30 3.18 -17.28
CA GLU A 77 7.40 2.44 -16.01
C GLU A 77 6.02 2.22 -15.37
N ARG A 78 5.18 3.26 -15.37
CA ARG A 78 3.81 3.15 -14.89
C ARG A 78 2.99 2.14 -15.69
N ARG A 79 3.12 2.14 -17.02
CA ARG A 79 2.38 1.20 -17.89
C ARG A 79 2.77 -0.24 -17.59
N THR A 80 4.06 -0.50 -17.38
CA THR A 80 4.53 -1.82 -16.93
C THR A 80 3.96 -2.17 -15.54
N GLY A 81 3.91 -1.21 -14.62
CA GLY A 81 3.26 -1.40 -13.31
C GLY A 81 1.76 -1.71 -13.41
N GLU A 82 1.05 -1.04 -14.33
CA GLU A 82 -0.36 -1.27 -14.65
C GLU A 82 -0.59 -2.70 -15.17
N GLU A 83 0.29 -3.21 -16.05
CA GLU A 83 0.24 -4.59 -16.54
C GLU A 83 0.38 -5.62 -15.41
N PHE A 84 1.36 -5.45 -14.51
CA PHE A 84 1.50 -6.33 -13.34
C PHE A 84 0.29 -6.26 -12.40
N LEU A 85 -0.21 -5.06 -12.12
CA LEU A 85 -1.40 -4.88 -11.28
C LEU A 85 -2.63 -5.58 -11.89
N SER A 86 -2.80 -5.51 -13.22
CA SER A 86 -3.90 -6.20 -13.91
C SER A 86 -3.81 -7.72 -13.71
N GLN A 87 -2.63 -8.31 -13.86
CA GLN A 87 -2.43 -9.74 -13.63
C GLN A 87 -2.68 -10.13 -12.17
N LEU A 88 -2.23 -9.32 -11.21
CA LEU A 88 -2.49 -9.55 -9.79
C LEU A 88 -3.98 -9.50 -9.46
N ILE A 89 -4.74 -8.56 -10.03
CA ILE A 89 -6.19 -8.48 -9.83
C ILE A 89 -6.88 -9.74 -10.38
N LEU A 90 -6.48 -10.22 -11.55
CA LEU A 90 -7.02 -11.44 -12.15
C LEU A 90 -6.73 -12.68 -11.30
N LEU A 91 -5.53 -12.77 -10.73
CA LEU A 91 -5.09 -13.88 -9.89
C LEU A 91 -5.78 -13.87 -8.53
N LEU A 92 -5.72 -12.74 -7.83
CA LEU A 92 -6.18 -12.59 -6.44
C LEU A 92 -7.70 -12.41 -6.33
N LYS A 93 -8.35 -11.94 -7.40
CA LYS A 93 -9.79 -11.63 -7.46
C LYS A 93 -10.27 -10.87 -6.21
N PRO A 94 -9.67 -9.72 -5.87
CA PRO A 94 -9.95 -9.04 -4.62
C PRO A 94 -11.39 -8.55 -4.56
N HIS A 95 -12.04 -8.76 -3.42
CA HIS A 95 -13.41 -8.29 -3.19
C HIS A 95 -13.51 -6.75 -3.18
N ARG A 96 -12.43 -6.07 -2.80
CA ARG A 96 -12.32 -4.60 -2.77
C ARG A 96 -10.93 -4.21 -3.25
N LEU A 97 -10.86 -3.17 -4.08
CA LEU A 97 -9.59 -2.54 -4.45
C LEU A 97 -9.53 -1.16 -3.79
N VAL A 98 -8.58 -0.94 -2.89
CA VAL A 98 -8.43 0.36 -2.19
C VAL A 98 -7.25 1.11 -2.78
N ALA A 99 -7.53 2.20 -3.49
CA ALA A 99 -6.56 3.08 -4.10
C ALA A 99 -6.15 4.21 -3.12
N ILE A 100 -4.94 4.11 -2.58
CA ILE A 100 -4.41 5.08 -1.62
C ILE A 100 -3.73 6.23 -2.38
N GLY A 101 -4.37 7.39 -2.40
CA GLY A 101 -3.89 8.59 -3.09
C GLY A 101 -4.30 8.69 -4.57
N ASN A 102 -4.09 9.86 -5.13
CA ASN A 102 -4.56 10.21 -6.49
C ASN A 102 -3.90 9.38 -7.58
N ASP A 103 -2.64 8.98 -7.38
CA ASP A 103 -1.91 8.22 -8.40
C ASP A 103 -2.41 6.77 -8.50
N ALA A 104 -2.64 6.12 -7.37
CA ALA A 104 -3.30 4.82 -7.33
C ALA A 104 -4.72 4.89 -7.91
N ALA A 105 -5.47 5.96 -7.61
CA ALA A 105 -6.83 6.11 -8.11
C ALA A 105 -6.87 6.24 -9.64
N ARG A 106 -5.98 7.05 -10.24
CA ARG A 106 -5.85 7.16 -11.69
C ARG A 106 -5.45 5.83 -12.33
N THR A 107 -4.54 5.09 -11.70
CA THR A 107 -4.09 3.77 -12.16
C THR A 107 -5.26 2.78 -12.19
N ALA A 108 -6.03 2.69 -11.11
CA ALA A 108 -7.23 1.84 -11.06
C ALA A 108 -8.29 2.23 -12.11
N GLN A 109 -8.49 3.54 -12.34
CA GLN A 109 -9.39 4.03 -13.39
C GLN A 109 -8.94 3.60 -14.80
N ARG A 110 -7.63 3.66 -15.11
CA ARG A 110 -7.09 3.24 -16.41
C ARG A 110 -7.24 1.75 -16.66
N LEU A 111 -7.11 0.92 -15.62
CA LEU A 111 -7.37 -0.51 -15.70
C LEU A 111 -8.86 -0.85 -15.93
N ARG A 112 -9.74 0.16 -15.92
CA ARG A 112 -11.20 0.02 -16.09
C ARG A 112 -11.83 -0.97 -15.11
N TYR A 113 -11.16 -1.24 -13.98
CA TYR A 113 -11.70 -2.04 -12.90
C TYR A 113 -12.76 -1.18 -12.20
N ARG A 114 -14.03 -1.43 -12.49
CA ARG A 114 -15.14 -0.60 -11.97
C ARG A 114 -15.83 -1.21 -10.76
N HIS A 115 -15.65 -2.50 -10.54
CA HIS A 115 -16.32 -3.19 -9.45
C HIS A 115 -15.52 -2.95 -8.16
N ARG A 116 -16.10 -2.14 -7.25
CA ARG A 116 -15.64 -1.97 -5.85
C ARG A 116 -14.23 -1.38 -5.70
N VAL A 117 -13.92 -0.35 -6.48
CA VAL A 117 -12.74 0.50 -6.26
C VAL A 117 -13.08 1.62 -5.28
N PHE A 118 -12.29 1.75 -4.22
CA PHE A 118 -12.42 2.79 -3.21
C PHE A 118 -11.18 3.67 -3.23
N GLN A 119 -11.33 4.95 -3.50
CA GLN A 119 -10.24 5.91 -3.36
C GLN A 119 -10.21 6.43 -1.93
N VAL A 120 -9.02 6.42 -1.33
CA VAL A 120 -8.77 7.04 -0.01
C VAL A 120 -7.61 8.04 -0.11
N ARG A 121 -7.57 9.00 0.80
CA ARG A 121 -6.50 9.99 0.90
C ARG A 121 -5.19 9.29 1.27
N HIS A 122 -4.08 9.73 0.69
CA HIS A 122 -2.77 9.25 1.10
C HIS A 122 -2.42 9.81 2.50
N PRO A 123 -1.91 9.00 3.46
CA PRO A 123 -1.64 9.48 4.82
C PRO A 123 -0.63 10.63 4.92
N SER A 124 0.31 10.72 3.98
CA SER A 124 1.33 11.78 3.95
C SER A 124 0.73 13.17 3.70
N TYR A 125 1.54 14.22 3.93
CA TYR A 125 1.18 15.62 3.68
C TYR A 125 -0.15 16.03 4.33
N GLY A 126 -0.30 15.70 5.62
CA GLY A 126 -1.50 16.00 6.42
C GLY A 126 -2.74 15.16 6.10
N GLY A 127 -2.61 14.11 5.28
CA GLY A 127 -3.74 13.28 4.86
C GLY A 127 -4.15 12.17 5.83
N GLN A 128 -3.41 11.97 6.93
CA GLN A 128 -3.62 10.89 7.90
C GLN A 128 -5.05 10.85 8.46
N THR A 129 -5.57 11.96 8.98
CA THR A 129 -6.92 12.00 9.57
C THR A 129 -8.00 11.60 8.57
N GLN A 130 -7.90 12.09 7.33
CA GLN A 130 -8.85 11.75 6.28
C GLN A 130 -8.72 10.28 5.85
N PHE A 131 -7.50 9.76 5.74
CA PHE A 131 -7.25 8.35 5.46
C PHE A 131 -7.90 7.45 6.51
N LEU A 132 -7.65 7.71 7.81
CA LEU A 132 -8.21 6.93 8.91
C LEU A 132 -9.74 6.96 8.89
N ALA A 133 -10.35 8.14 8.78
CA ALA A 133 -11.81 8.27 8.71
C ALA A 133 -12.41 7.49 7.53
N GLN A 134 -11.78 7.53 6.35
CA GLN A 134 -12.24 6.79 5.18
C GLN A 134 -12.09 5.28 5.35
N MET A 135 -11.00 4.82 5.97
CA MET A 135 -10.79 3.39 6.26
C MET A 135 -11.75 2.87 7.33
N CYS A 136 -11.98 3.63 8.41
CA CYS A 136 -12.99 3.30 9.42
C CYS A 136 -14.36 3.16 8.78
N LYS A 137 -14.76 4.11 7.93
CA LYS A 137 -16.03 4.03 7.20
C LYS A 137 -16.09 2.82 6.27
N LEU A 138 -15.00 2.49 5.57
CA LEU A 138 -14.97 1.40 4.61
C LEU A 138 -15.06 0.02 5.28
N TYR A 139 -14.43 -0.14 6.43
CA TYR A 139 -14.34 -1.40 7.16
C TYR A 139 -15.24 -1.47 8.41
N ASN A 140 -16.07 -0.45 8.65
CA ASN A 140 -16.90 -0.30 9.85
C ASN A 140 -16.12 -0.41 11.16
N LEU A 141 -14.95 0.23 11.22
CA LEU A 141 -14.12 0.28 12.43
C LEU A 141 -14.57 1.42 13.33
N GLN A 142 -14.42 1.24 14.65
CA GLN A 142 -14.65 2.31 15.60
C GLN A 142 -13.52 3.37 15.50
N SER A 143 -13.89 4.65 15.53
CA SER A 143 -12.95 5.77 15.29
C SER A 143 -12.05 6.09 16.48
N ASP A 144 -12.45 5.69 17.68
CA ASP A 144 -11.70 5.78 18.94
C ASP A 144 -10.45 4.89 18.95
N LEU A 145 -10.43 3.80 18.18
CA LEU A 145 -9.27 2.92 17.98
C LEU A 145 -7.99 3.64 17.50
N PHE A 146 -8.14 4.84 16.92
CA PHE A 146 -7.04 5.61 16.36
C PHE A 146 -6.81 6.96 17.06
N GLN A 147 -7.52 7.22 18.16
CA GLN A 147 -7.25 8.37 19.01
C GLN A 147 -6.16 8.00 20.02
N THR A 148 -4.99 8.62 19.92
CA THR A 148 -4.01 8.58 21.01
C THR A 148 -4.59 9.35 22.19
N SER A 149 -4.71 8.69 23.34
CA SER A 149 -4.91 9.36 24.63
C SER A 149 -3.89 10.49 24.76
N HIS A 150 -4.38 11.71 24.99
CA HIS A 150 -3.57 12.87 25.29
C HIS A 150 -2.83 12.73 26.62
#